data_AF-A0A2B2CBA5-F1
#
_entry.id   AF-A0A2B2CBA5-F1
#
_cell.length_a   1.000
_cell.length_b   1.000
_cell.length_c   1.000
_cell.angle_alpha   90.00
_cell.angle_beta   90.00
_cell.angle_gamma   90.00
#
_symmetry.space_group_name_H-M   'P 1'
#
loop_
_entity.id
_entity.type
_entity.pdbx_description
1 polymer ?
#
loop_
_entity_poly.entity_id
_entity_poly.type
_entity_poly.pdbx_seq_one_letter_code
_entity_poly.pdbx_strand_id
1 'polypeptide(L)'
;MKIFQYQGQEEDHYTNILMCILDYKDQLILPQFIKGLISQQATNFQFSSLSIHVRTKFCPQPQKQYEYIIGIAPYKSGITHSELEDNSGSIPDAWICGNNFNLLFEFKIRGVLDEGQISAHKRLINKENVQVIRLTWDNVMDSLVGIETDDVILIYLLQNFIKLKNKFESKRRSSGMPKEVISSINKSSELYFVITGSKTHKPYKVEKVFDGNKELIKDDLPGITAARRFIAQYVNQNKDLLPCDYQGDLTVINDYCVAPGRAEKKNMWNQWRLGSFLKS
;
A
#
# COMPACT_ATOMS: atom_id res chain seq x y z
N MET A 1 28.04 8.91 -3.52
CA MET A 1 26.79 9.67 -3.34
C MET A 1 25.61 8.69 -3.41
N LYS A 2 24.66 8.69 -2.47
CA LYS A 2 23.56 7.69 -2.43
C LYS A 2 22.20 8.32 -2.72
N ILE A 3 21.96 8.65 -3.98
CA ILE A 3 20.69 9.23 -4.47
C ILE A 3 19.49 8.31 -4.15
N PHE A 4 19.73 7.00 -4.10
CA PHE A 4 18.72 5.95 -3.95
C PHE A 4 18.57 5.38 -2.52
N GLN A 5 18.87 6.15 -1.47
CA GLN A 5 18.58 5.76 -0.07
C GLN A 5 17.59 6.71 0.60
N TYR A 6 16.30 6.48 0.37
CA TYR A 6 15.21 7.05 1.15
C TYR A 6 14.40 5.93 1.83
N GLN A 7 14.04 6.10 3.10
CA GLN A 7 13.40 5.06 3.93
C GLN A 7 11.96 5.38 4.38
N GLY A 8 11.46 6.60 4.13
CA GLY A 8 10.13 7.03 4.61
C GLY A 8 8.98 6.41 3.83
N GLN A 9 9.08 6.46 2.49
CA GLN A 9 8.16 5.83 1.55
C GLN A 9 8.99 5.20 0.42
N GLU A 10 9.41 3.95 0.61
CA GLU A 10 10.23 3.24 -0.39
C GLU A 10 9.49 3.08 -1.73
N GLU A 11 8.16 2.97 -1.70
CA GLU A 11 7.26 2.83 -2.85
C GLU A 11 7.24 4.08 -3.73
N ASP A 12 6.75 5.20 -3.19
CA ASP A 12 6.76 6.50 -3.87
C ASP A 12 8.17 6.88 -4.37
N HIS A 13 9.23 6.54 -3.61
CA HIS A 13 10.60 6.81 -4.02
C HIS A 13 11.02 6.02 -5.26
N TYR A 14 10.83 4.69 -5.30
CA TYR A 14 11.24 3.88 -6.44
C TYR A 14 10.35 4.10 -7.67
N THR A 15 9.05 4.33 -7.47
CA THR A 15 8.14 4.82 -8.51
C THR A 15 8.67 6.13 -9.12
N ASN A 16 8.95 7.13 -8.29
CA ASN A 16 9.45 8.42 -8.78
C ASN A 16 10.80 8.30 -9.50
N ILE A 17 11.72 7.47 -9.00
CA ILE A 17 12.99 7.20 -9.70
C ILE A 17 12.74 6.58 -11.08
N LEU A 18 11.87 5.56 -11.18
CA LEU A 18 11.55 4.93 -12.46
C LEU A 18 10.94 5.95 -13.42
N MET A 19 9.99 6.76 -12.96
CA MET A 19 9.36 7.80 -13.76
C MET A 19 10.38 8.85 -14.24
N CYS A 20 11.29 9.33 -13.37
CA CYS A 20 12.37 10.24 -13.78
C CYS A 20 13.35 9.63 -14.79
N ILE A 21 13.63 8.32 -14.72
CA ILE A 21 14.48 7.62 -15.70
C ILE A 21 13.76 7.52 -17.05
N LEU A 22 12.46 7.24 -17.05
CA LEU A 22 11.64 7.15 -18.27
C LEU A 22 11.31 8.51 -18.88
N ASP A 23 11.29 9.58 -18.08
CA ASP A 23 11.03 10.95 -18.53
C ASP A 23 12.27 11.63 -19.14
N TYR A 24 13.47 11.14 -18.79
CA TYR A 24 14.75 11.72 -19.19
C TYR A 24 14.89 11.88 -20.71
N LYS A 25 15.33 13.09 -21.13
CA LYS A 25 15.67 13.45 -22.51
C LYS A 25 14.50 13.20 -23.47
N ASP A 26 13.42 13.95 -23.26
CA ASP A 26 12.18 13.89 -24.05
C ASP A 26 11.62 12.46 -24.16
N GLN A 27 11.69 11.73 -23.05
CA GLN A 27 11.22 10.35 -22.89
C GLN A 27 11.82 9.36 -23.91
N LEU A 28 13.08 9.56 -24.32
CA LEU A 28 13.79 8.80 -25.37
C LEU A 28 13.58 7.27 -25.31
N ILE A 29 13.58 6.69 -24.11
CA ILE A 29 13.49 5.25 -23.88
C ILE A 29 12.07 4.75 -23.56
N LEU A 30 11.12 5.64 -23.30
CA LEU A 30 9.76 5.29 -22.91
C LEU A 30 9.03 4.41 -23.96
N PRO A 31 9.14 4.65 -25.29
CA PRO A 31 8.53 3.79 -26.29
C PRO A 31 9.07 2.35 -26.26
N GLN A 32 10.37 2.17 -25.98
CA GLN A 32 10.99 0.86 -25.85
C GLN A 32 10.48 0.16 -24.58
N PHE A 33 10.47 0.87 -23.46
CA PHE A 33 9.94 0.37 -22.18
C PHE A 33 8.48 -0.08 -22.27
N ILE A 34 7.58 0.73 -22.83
CA ILE A 34 6.16 0.33 -22.92
C ILE A 34 5.96 -0.86 -23.85
N LYS A 35 6.72 -0.94 -24.96
CA LYS A 35 6.68 -2.11 -25.87
C LYS A 35 7.26 -3.38 -25.24
N GLY A 36 8.31 -3.27 -24.42
CA GLY A 36 8.85 -4.40 -23.67
C GLY A 36 7.90 -4.88 -22.56
N LEU A 37 7.25 -3.95 -21.87
CA LEU A 37 6.39 -4.22 -20.71
C LEU A 37 5.02 -4.83 -21.10
N ILE A 38 4.39 -4.33 -22.16
CA ILE A 38 3.03 -4.72 -22.60
C ILE A 38 2.94 -4.87 -24.13
N SER A 39 3.85 -5.67 -24.70
CA SER A 39 4.07 -5.83 -26.14
C SER A 39 2.79 -6.01 -26.97
N GLN A 40 1.88 -6.89 -26.55
CA GLN A 40 0.62 -7.15 -27.26
C GLN A 40 -0.26 -5.90 -27.34
N GLN A 41 -0.44 -5.20 -26.22
CA GLN A 41 -1.28 -4.00 -26.14
C GLN A 41 -0.63 -2.79 -26.82
N ALA A 42 0.69 -2.64 -26.69
CA ALA A 42 1.46 -1.54 -27.25
C ALA A 42 1.58 -1.53 -28.78
N THR A 43 1.18 -2.61 -29.47
CA THR A 43 1.25 -2.76 -30.93
C THR A 43 0.71 -1.57 -31.71
N ASN A 44 -0.40 -0.98 -31.25
CA ASN A 44 -1.10 0.13 -31.93
C ASN A 44 -0.91 1.50 -31.26
N PHE A 45 0.06 1.63 -30.34
CA PHE A 45 0.28 2.88 -29.61
C PHE A 45 1.06 3.89 -30.46
N GLN A 46 0.56 5.13 -30.47
CA GLN A 46 1.20 6.27 -31.11
C GLN A 46 2.05 7.02 -30.06
N PHE A 47 3.35 6.79 -30.11
CA PHE A 47 4.35 7.35 -29.18
C PHE A 47 4.75 8.79 -29.56
N SER A 48 3.76 9.65 -29.77
CA SER A 48 3.93 11.10 -29.90
C SER A 48 3.18 11.82 -28.77
N SER A 49 3.57 13.06 -28.48
CA SER A 49 3.00 13.87 -27.38
C SER A 49 3.03 13.15 -26.03
N LEU A 50 4.16 12.50 -25.76
CA LEU A 50 4.38 11.72 -24.54
C LEU A 50 4.45 12.64 -23.30
N SER A 51 3.91 12.16 -22.18
CA SER A 51 4.05 12.83 -20.89
C SER A 51 3.86 11.85 -19.74
N ILE A 52 4.60 12.09 -18.65
CA ILE A 52 4.54 11.31 -17.41
C ILE A 52 4.07 12.22 -16.28
N HIS A 53 3.11 11.76 -15.47
CA HIS A 53 2.55 12.55 -14.36
C HIS A 53 2.49 11.70 -13.09
N VAL A 54 3.17 12.12 -12.04
CA VAL A 54 3.32 11.34 -10.79
C VAL A 54 2.29 11.83 -9.76
N ARG A 55 1.65 10.91 -9.03
CA ARG A 55 0.67 11.19 -7.96
C ARG A 55 -0.50 12.12 -8.36
N THR A 56 -0.91 12.08 -9.63
CA THR A 56 -2.04 12.89 -10.14
C THR A 56 -3.35 12.11 -10.06
N LYS A 57 -4.35 12.62 -9.33
CA LYS A 57 -5.61 11.88 -9.08
C LYS A 57 -6.44 11.65 -10.34
N PHE A 58 -6.57 12.64 -11.21
CA PHE A 58 -7.37 12.54 -12.43
C PHE A 58 -6.48 12.34 -13.66
N CYS A 59 -7.00 11.70 -14.71
CA CYS A 59 -6.24 11.57 -15.96
C CYS A 59 -5.90 12.98 -16.49
N PRO A 60 -4.62 13.29 -16.77
CA PRO A 60 -4.20 14.64 -17.18
C PRO A 60 -4.53 14.95 -18.65
N GLN A 61 -5.00 13.96 -19.41
CA GLN A 61 -5.40 14.10 -20.82
C GLN A 61 -6.82 13.56 -21.04
N PRO A 62 -7.50 13.97 -22.12
CA PRO A 62 -8.80 13.42 -22.49
C PRO A 62 -8.76 11.90 -22.68
N GLN A 63 -9.96 11.29 -22.65
CA GLN A 63 -10.17 9.87 -22.94
C GLN A 63 -9.70 9.52 -24.36
N LYS A 64 -9.05 8.36 -24.49
CA LYS A 64 -8.48 7.87 -25.76
C LYS A 64 -8.94 6.45 -26.10
N GLN A 65 -8.50 5.97 -27.25
CA GLN A 65 -8.78 4.63 -27.75
C GLN A 65 -8.24 3.55 -26.79
N TYR A 66 -6.99 3.70 -26.35
CA TYR A 66 -6.27 2.75 -25.51
C TYR A 66 -6.18 3.29 -24.07
N GLU A 67 -6.80 2.57 -23.14
CA GLU A 67 -7.00 2.99 -21.75
C GLU A 67 -6.78 1.77 -20.86
N TYR A 68 -5.70 1.77 -20.07
CA TYR A 68 -5.28 0.61 -19.30
C TYR A 68 -4.85 0.97 -17.87
N ILE A 69 -5.17 0.08 -16.93
CA ILE A 69 -4.57 0.07 -15.59
C ILE A 69 -3.46 -0.98 -15.59
N ILE A 70 -2.24 -0.57 -15.25
CA ILE A 70 -1.07 -1.44 -15.13
C ILE A 70 -0.71 -1.54 -13.66
N GLY A 71 -1.07 -2.68 -13.05
CA GLY A 71 -0.73 -3.00 -11.68
C GLY A 71 0.55 -3.83 -11.62
N ILE A 72 1.57 -3.34 -10.93
CA ILE A 72 2.87 -3.98 -10.76
C ILE A 72 3.07 -4.34 -9.29
N ALA A 73 3.16 -5.64 -8.98
CA ALA A 73 3.35 -6.13 -7.61
C ALA A 73 4.29 -7.35 -7.58
N PRO A 74 4.83 -7.77 -6.42
CA PRO A 74 5.65 -8.98 -6.33
C PRO A 74 4.91 -10.27 -6.73
N TYR A 75 3.58 -10.29 -6.59
CA TYR A 75 2.71 -11.40 -6.96
C TYR A 75 1.55 -10.89 -7.82
N LYS A 76 1.15 -11.67 -8.84
CA LYS A 76 0.08 -11.29 -9.78
C LYS A 76 -1.34 -11.42 -9.18
N SER A 77 -1.51 -12.23 -8.14
CA SER A 77 -2.76 -12.38 -7.39
C SER A 77 -3.05 -11.14 -6.55
N GLY A 78 -4.23 -10.53 -6.68
CA GLY A 78 -4.70 -9.51 -5.74
C GLY A 78 -5.24 -10.11 -4.44
N ILE A 79 -5.48 -9.27 -3.43
CA ILE A 79 -6.31 -9.61 -2.26
C ILE A 79 -7.76 -9.21 -2.58
N THR A 80 -8.70 -10.11 -2.29
CA THR A 80 -10.14 -9.82 -2.39
C THR A 80 -10.48 -8.60 -1.53
N HIS A 81 -11.08 -7.59 -2.16
CA HIS A 81 -11.51 -6.37 -1.48
C HIS A 81 -12.55 -6.67 -0.38
N SER A 82 -12.44 -5.98 0.76
CA SER A 82 -13.52 -5.92 1.74
C SER A 82 -14.44 -4.75 1.42
N GLU A 83 -15.75 -4.99 1.36
CA GLU A 83 -16.76 -3.94 1.15
C GLU A 83 -16.78 -2.87 2.26
N LEU A 84 -16.04 -3.09 3.36
CA LEU A 84 -15.88 -2.17 4.49
C LEU A 84 -14.72 -1.17 4.32
N GLU A 85 -13.86 -1.31 3.30
CA GLU A 85 -12.69 -0.44 3.08
C GLU A 85 -12.98 0.63 2.01
N ASP A 86 -13.15 1.91 2.38
CA ASP A 86 -13.32 2.97 1.37
C ASP A 86 -12.00 3.35 0.68
N ASN A 87 -11.87 2.92 -0.57
CA ASN A 87 -10.76 3.28 -1.46
C ASN A 87 -11.08 4.47 -2.41
N SER A 88 -12.19 5.19 -2.25
CA SER A 88 -12.57 6.37 -3.07
C SER A 88 -11.52 7.49 -3.09
N GLY A 89 -10.70 7.54 -2.04
CA GLY A 89 -9.58 8.47 -1.88
C GLY A 89 -8.34 8.11 -2.71
N SER A 90 -8.26 6.91 -3.31
CA SER A 90 -7.05 6.42 -3.97
C SER A 90 -6.56 7.36 -5.08
N ILE A 91 -5.24 7.53 -5.14
CA ILE A 91 -4.51 8.36 -6.11
C ILE A 91 -3.53 7.43 -6.82
N PRO A 92 -3.57 7.32 -8.16
CA PRO A 92 -2.59 6.56 -8.93
C PRO A 92 -1.16 7.01 -8.66
N ASP A 93 -0.25 6.04 -8.59
CA ASP A 93 1.18 6.32 -8.45
C ASP A 93 1.72 7.12 -9.63
N ALA A 94 1.36 6.75 -10.87
CA ALA A 94 1.72 7.51 -12.07
C ALA A 94 0.71 7.36 -13.21
N TRP A 95 0.70 8.34 -14.11
CA TRP A 95 0.10 8.27 -15.44
C TRP A 95 1.19 8.38 -16.50
N ILE A 96 1.04 7.60 -17.57
CA ILE A 96 1.83 7.75 -18.80
C ILE A 96 0.86 7.92 -19.98
N CYS A 97 0.94 9.05 -20.65
CA CYS A 97 0.03 9.44 -21.72
C CYS A 97 0.81 9.63 -23.03
N GLY A 98 0.28 9.09 -24.13
CA GLY A 98 0.73 9.37 -25.51
C GLY A 98 -0.46 9.60 -26.43
N ASN A 99 -0.25 9.95 -27.70
CA ASN A 99 -1.29 10.53 -28.57
C ASN A 99 -2.64 9.78 -28.57
N ASN A 100 -2.63 8.45 -28.66
CA ASN A 100 -3.84 7.61 -28.66
C ASN A 100 -4.00 6.68 -27.45
N PHE A 101 -3.17 6.84 -26.40
CA PHE A 101 -3.22 6.01 -25.19
C PHE A 101 -3.07 6.79 -23.87
N ASN A 102 -3.70 6.30 -22.81
CA ASN A 102 -3.43 6.66 -21.42
C ASN A 102 -3.22 5.37 -20.60
N LEU A 103 -2.17 5.35 -19.77
CA LEU A 103 -1.83 4.24 -18.89
C LEU A 103 -1.81 4.75 -17.45
N LEU A 104 -2.61 4.16 -16.58
CA LEU A 104 -2.61 4.39 -15.14
C LEU A 104 -1.74 3.29 -14.50
N PHE A 105 -0.67 3.68 -13.83
CA PHE A 105 0.22 2.77 -13.11
C PHE A 105 -0.07 2.76 -11.61
N GLU A 106 -0.10 1.55 -11.04
CA GLU A 106 -0.12 1.31 -9.60
C GLU A 106 1.02 0.36 -9.25
N PHE A 107 1.94 0.79 -8.40
CA PHE A 107 3.12 0.02 -8.01
C PHE A 107 2.98 -0.47 -6.57
N LYS A 108 3.38 -1.71 -6.33
CA LYS A 108 3.56 -2.27 -4.99
C LYS A 108 4.94 -2.90 -4.94
N ILE A 109 5.84 -2.45 -4.05
CA ILE A 109 7.13 -3.14 -3.82
C ILE A 109 6.90 -4.37 -2.94
N ARG A 110 5.84 -4.36 -2.12
CA ARG A 110 5.54 -5.41 -1.14
C ARG A 110 4.05 -5.74 -1.15
N GLY A 111 3.71 -6.99 -0.89
CA GLY A 111 2.32 -7.45 -0.84
C GLY A 111 1.75 -7.71 -2.22
N VAL A 112 0.54 -7.22 -2.47
CA VAL A 112 -0.24 -7.43 -3.70
C VAL A 112 -1.04 -6.17 -4.02
N LEU A 113 -1.64 -6.14 -5.20
CA LEU A 113 -2.64 -5.13 -5.56
C LEU A 113 -3.94 -5.36 -4.76
N ASP A 114 -4.52 -4.28 -4.25
CA ASP A 114 -5.86 -4.29 -3.64
C ASP A 114 -6.92 -4.09 -4.75
N GLU A 115 -7.90 -4.99 -4.83
CA GLU A 115 -9.00 -4.87 -5.79
C GLU A 115 -9.88 -3.63 -5.54
N GLY A 116 -9.91 -3.10 -4.32
CA GLY A 116 -10.59 -1.86 -3.97
C GLY A 116 -9.91 -0.65 -4.60
N GLN A 117 -8.59 -0.52 -4.47
CA GLN A 117 -7.78 0.49 -5.16
C GLN A 117 -7.93 0.39 -6.68
N ILE A 118 -7.81 -0.81 -7.25
CA ILE A 118 -8.00 -1.04 -8.69
C ILE A 118 -9.42 -0.64 -9.13
N SER A 119 -10.45 -0.94 -8.34
CA SER A 119 -11.83 -0.53 -8.63
C SER A 119 -12.04 0.98 -8.52
N ALA A 120 -11.36 1.66 -7.58
CA ALA A 120 -11.33 3.11 -7.53
C ALA A 120 -10.66 3.70 -8.78
N HIS A 121 -9.54 3.11 -9.22
CA HIS A 121 -8.79 3.53 -10.40
C HIS A 121 -9.57 3.31 -11.70
N LYS A 122 -10.39 2.26 -11.80
CA LYS A 122 -11.34 2.10 -12.91
C LYS A 122 -12.31 3.28 -13.02
N ARG A 123 -12.79 3.84 -11.90
CA ARG A 123 -13.70 5.01 -11.90
C ARG A 123 -13.01 6.32 -12.33
N LEU A 124 -11.68 6.38 -12.33
CA LEU A 124 -10.92 7.55 -12.81
C LEU A 124 -10.77 7.57 -14.34
N ILE A 125 -10.99 6.42 -14.99
CA ILE A 125 -10.94 6.25 -16.44
C ILE A 125 -12.40 6.13 -16.91
N ASN A 126 -12.89 7.12 -17.67
CA ASN A 126 -14.30 7.23 -18.05
C ASN A 126 -14.73 6.23 -19.14
N LYS A 127 -14.58 4.93 -18.90
CA LYS A 127 -14.79 3.85 -19.86
C LYS A 127 -15.33 2.61 -19.14
N GLU A 128 -16.45 2.06 -19.61
CA GLU A 128 -17.16 0.99 -18.90
C GLU A 128 -16.34 -0.30 -18.73
N ASN A 129 -15.40 -0.57 -19.64
CA ASN A 129 -14.59 -1.79 -19.66
C ASN A 129 -13.08 -1.47 -19.72
N VAL A 130 -12.53 -0.93 -18.63
CA VAL A 130 -11.08 -0.72 -18.46
C VAL A 130 -10.38 -2.06 -18.20
N GLN A 131 -9.46 -2.44 -19.09
CA GLN A 131 -8.63 -3.62 -18.89
C GLN A 131 -7.53 -3.35 -17.86
N VAL A 132 -7.39 -4.27 -16.89
CA VAL A 132 -6.32 -4.27 -15.89
C VAL A 132 -5.27 -5.29 -16.31
N ILE A 133 -4.02 -4.84 -16.49
CA ILE A 133 -2.86 -5.66 -16.81
C ILE A 133 -2.06 -5.86 -15.51
N ARG A 134 -1.79 -7.11 -15.14
CA ARG A 134 -1.10 -7.47 -13.89
C ARG A 134 0.28 -8.04 -14.17
N LEU A 135 1.30 -7.30 -13.74
CA LEU A 135 2.70 -7.58 -14.00
C LEU A 135 3.48 -7.70 -12.70
N THR A 136 4.68 -8.26 -12.77
CA THR A 136 5.63 -8.25 -11.65
C THR A 136 6.77 -7.27 -11.90
N TRP A 137 7.53 -6.98 -10.84
CA TRP A 137 8.79 -6.25 -10.96
C TRP A 137 9.83 -6.97 -11.83
N ASP A 138 9.69 -8.27 -12.07
CA ASP A 138 10.50 -8.97 -13.08
C ASP A 138 10.17 -8.43 -14.46
N ASN A 139 8.88 -8.34 -14.83
CA ASN A 139 8.46 -7.78 -16.12
C ASN A 139 8.94 -6.33 -16.34
N VAL A 140 8.98 -5.52 -15.27
CA VAL A 140 9.58 -4.18 -15.32
C VAL A 140 11.06 -4.24 -15.63
N MET A 141 11.84 -5.08 -14.92
CA MET A 141 13.29 -5.16 -15.14
C MET A 141 13.64 -5.82 -16.47
N ASP A 142 12.93 -6.86 -16.90
CA ASP A 142 13.10 -7.50 -18.20
C ASP A 142 12.90 -6.47 -19.31
N SER A 143 11.87 -5.63 -19.18
CA SER A 143 11.64 -4.52 -20.10
C SER A 143 12.73 -3.45 -20.07
N LEU A 144 13.30 -3.13 -18.90
CA LEU A 144 14.39 -2.16 -18.77
C LEU A 144 15.74 -2.71 -19.29
N VAL A 145 15.95 -4.02 -19.18
CA VAL A 145 17.13 -4.73 -19.71
C VAL A 145 17.10 -4.78 -21.24
N GLY A 146 15.91 -4.85 -21.85
CA GLY A 146 15.74 -4.84 -23.31
C GLY A 146 15.80 -3.45 -23.96
N ILE A 147 16.21 -2.40 -23.25
CA ILE A 147 16.33 -1.03 -23.81
C ILE A 147 17.71 -0.84 -24.42
N GLU A 148 17.74 -0.50 -25.71
CA GLU A 148 18.95 -0.14 -26.44
C GLU A 148 19.08 1.39 -26.53
N THR A 149 20.20 1.93 -26.04
CA THR A 149 20.52 3.36 -26.11
C THR A 149 22.02 3.60 -25.98
N ASP A 150 22.56 4.57 -26.73
CA ASP A 150 23.95 5.01 -26.65
C ASP A 150 24.17 6.09 -25.56
N ASP A 151 23.11 6.54 -24.89
CA ASP A 151 23.20 7.59 -23.87
C ASP A 151 23.79 7.03 -22.57
N VAL A 152 25.06 7.36 -22.31
CA VAL A 152 25.83 6.88 -21.16
C VAL A 152 25.20 7.19 -19.80
N ILE A 153 24.40 8.25 -19.70
CA ILE A 153 23.69 8.61 -18.47
C ILE A 153 22.50 7.66 -18.28
N LEU A 154 21.71 7.42 -19.34
CA LEU A 154 20.63 6.43 -19.30
C LEU A 154 21.15 5.02 -19.00
N ILE A 155 22.22 4.57 -19.66
CA ILE A 155 22.86 3.28 -19.38
C ILE A 155 23.21 3.17 -17.89
N TYR A 156 23.85 4.20 -17.31
CA TYR A 156 24.19 4.22 -15.89
C TYR A 156 22.95 4.19 -14.99
N LEU A 157 21.91 4.98 -15.30
CA LEU A 157 20.68 5.04 -14.52
C LEU A 157 19.92 3.70 -14.54
N LEU A 158 19.73 3.11 -15.72
CA LEU A 158 19.11 1.80 -15.91
C LEU A 158 19.86 0.71 -15.12
N GLN A 159 21.18 0.62 -15.27
CA GLN A 159 21.99 -0.34 -14.54
C GLN A 159 21.91 -0.18 -13.01
N ASN A 160 21.82 1.06 -12.50
CA ASN A 160 21.67 1.31 -11.07
C ASN A 160 20.27 0.92 -10.57
N PHE A 161 19.22 1.18 -11.36
CA PHE A 161 17.85 0.80 -11.02
C PHE A 161 17.64 -0.71 -11.04
N ILE A 162 18.19 -1.42 -12.04
CA ILE A 162 18.18 -2.88 -12.11
C ILE A 162 18.90 -3.50 -10.89
N LYS A 163 20.09 -2.97 -10.52
CA LYS A 163 20.81 -3.39 -9.30
C LYS A 163 20.04 -3.09 -8.01
N LEU A 164 19.10 -2.15 -8.04
CA LEU A 164 18.26 -1.78 -6.90
C LEU A 164 17.08 -2.76 -6.69
N LYS A 165 16.68 -3.57 -7.70
CA LYS A 165 15.74 -4.71 -7.47
C LYS A 165 16.25 -5.68 -6.42
N ASN A 166 17.56 -5.94 -6.36
CA ASN A 166 18.15 -6.79 -5.33
C ASN A 166 18.04 -6.18 -3.91
N LYS A 167 17.73 -4.88 -3.82
CA LYS A 167 17.41 -4.14 -2.59
C LYS A 167 15.90 -3.93 -2.39
N PHE A 168 15.05 -4.51 -3.26
CA PHE A 168 13.68 -4.90 -2.90
C PHE A 168 13.73 -6.11 -1.96
N GLU A 169 14.62 -6.06 -0.96
CA GLU A 169 14.55 -6.98 0.15
C GLU A 169 13.14 -6.85 0.71
N SER A 170 12.51 -8.01 0.92
CA SER A 170 11.60 -8.08 2.02
C SER A 170 12.41 -7.69 3.27
N LYS A 171 12.24 -6.44 3.70
CA LYS A 171 11.98 -6.17 5.11
C LYS A 171 10.75 -7.01 5.45
N ARG A 172 11.00 -8.31 5.61
CA ARG A 172 10.08 -9.36 6.01
C ARG A 172 9.39 -8.78 7.24
N ARG A 173 8.13 -8.33 7.09
CA ARG A 173 7.42 -7.43 8.02
C ARG A 173 8.01 -7.62 9.39
N SER A 174 8.82 -6.66 9.85
CA SER A 174 9.71 -6.94 10.98
C SER A 174 8.85 -7.38 12.14
N SER A 175 8.87 -8.68 12.45
CA SER A 175 8.07 -9.25 13.52
C SER A 175 8.67 -8.91 14.88
N GLY A 176 9.46 -7.82 14.92
CA GLY A 176 9.77 -7.00 16.08
C GLY A 176 8.49 -6.34 16.57
N MET A 177 7.62 -7.21 17.07
CA MET A 177 6.78 -6.93 18.21
C MET A 177 7.69 -6.29 19.28
N PRO A 178 7.46 -5.02 19.62
CA PRO A 178 8.02 -4.47 20.84
C PRO A 178 7.16 -4.97 22.03
N LYS A 179 7.60 -4.79 23.29
CA LYS A 179 7.04 -5.48 24.47
C LYS A 179 6.30 -4.59 25.53
N GLU A 180 5.24 -3.82 25.19
CA GLU A 180 4.19 -3.17 26.08
C GLU A 180 4.07 -1.59 26.20
N VAL A 181 2.80 -1.09 26.16
CA VAL A 181 2.04 0.18 26.53
C VAL A 181 1.66 0.36 28.00
N ILE A 182 2.08 1.49 28.58
CA ILE A 182 1.17 2.47 29.22
C ILE A 182 0.73 3.58 28.24
N SER A 183 -0.54 3.61 27.82
CA SER A 183 -1.14 4.79 27.16
C SER A 183 -1.31 5.89 28.21
N SER A 184 -0.80 7.10 27.97
CA SER A 184 -1.01 8.25 28.87
C SER A 184 -2.40 8.88 28.76
N ILE A 185 -3.25 8.38 27.85
CA ILE A 185 -4.70 8.62 27.91
C ILE A 185 -5.26 7.59 28.88
N ASN A 186 -5.57 8.03 30.09
CA ASN A 186 -6.19 7.19 31.13
C ASN A 186 -7.67 6.98 30.81
N LYS A 187 -7.95 6.17 29.78
CA LYS A 187 -9.29 5.73 29.37
C LYS A 187 -9.85 4.69 30.35
N SER A 188 -9.86 5.02 31.65
CA SER A 188 -10.38 4.13 32.68
C SER A 188 -11.85 3.77 32.41
N SER A 189 -12.62 4.73 31.91
CA SER A 189 -14.04 4.63 31.57
C SER A 189 -14.34 4.14 30.15
N GLU A 190 -13.37 3.56 29.43
CA GLU A 190 -13.63 2.95 28.12
C GLU A 190 -13.25 1.46 28.12
N LEU A 191 -13.98 0.68 27.33
CA LEU A 191 -13.72 -0.74 27.16
C LEU A 191 -12.50 -0.95 26.26
N TYR A 192 -11.51 -1.69 26.74
CA TYR A 192 -10.37 -2.12 25.92
C TYR A 192 -9.98 -3.57 26.19
N PHE A 193 -9.19 -4.14 25.28
CA PHE A 193 -8.68 -5.51 25.37
C PHE A 193 -7.16 -5.51 25.35
N VAL A 194 -6.55 -6.20 26.30
CA VAL A 194 -5.10 -6.38 26.42
C VAL A 194 -4.75 -7.77 25.89
N ILE A 195 -3.91 -7.82 24.85
CA ILE A 195 -3.36 -9.08 24.34
C ILE A 195 -1.95 -9.25 24.91
N THR A 196 -1.73 -10.26 25.76
CA THR A 196 -0.40 -10.60 26.27
C THR A 196 0.10 -11.89 25.63
N GLY A 197 1.31 -11.86 25.09
CA GLY A 197 1.96 -13.03 24.49
C GLY A 197 3.08 -12.61 23.56
N SER A 198 3.92 -13.57 23.15
CA SER A 198 4.95 -13.32 22.14
C SER A 198 5.25 -14.57 21.32
N LYS A 199 6.05 -14.44 20.27
CA LYS A 199 6.51 -15.59 19.47
C LYS A 199 7.22 -16.66 20.32
N THR A 200 7.87 -16.25 21.43
CA THR A 200 8.55 -17.15 22.38
C THR A 200 7.77 -17.44 23.65
N HIS A 201 6.73 -16.65 23.96
CA HIS A 201 5.86 -16.82 25.13
C HIS A 201 4.46 -17.10 24.62
N LYS A 202 4.19 -18.39 24.44
CA LYS A 202 2.86 -18.94 24.14
C LYS A 202 2.34 -19.68 25.38
N PRO A 203 1.02 -19.84 25.53
CA PRO A 203 -0.04 -19.30 24.66
C PRO A 203 -0.20 -17.77 24.75
N TYR A 204 -0.91 -17.18 23.78
CA TYR A 204 -1.37 -15.79 23.87
C TYR A 204 -2.64 -15.73 24.70
N LYS A 205 -2.74 -14.74 25.59
CA LYS A 205 -3.95 -14.42 26.35
C LYS A 205 -4.57 -13.10 25.94
N VAL A 206 -5.86 -12.97 26.20
CA VAL A 206 -6.68 -11.77 26.01
C VAL A 206 -7.41 -11.46 27.31
N GLU A 207 -7.24 -10.24 27.79
CA GLU A 207 -7.85 -9.73 29.01
C GLU A 207 -8.72 -8.52 28.65
N LYS A 208 -10.00 -8.53 29.05
CA LYS A 208 -10.92 -7.39 28.94
C LYS A 208 -10.62 -6.42 30.09
N VAL A 209 -10.65 -5.11 29.82
CA VAL A 209 -10.47 -4.07 30.84
C VAL A 209 -11.53 -2.99 30.69
N PHE A 210 -12.18 -2.64 31.80
CA PHE A 210 -13.18 -1.57 31.90
C PHE A 210 -13.30 -1.09 33.35
N ASP A 211 -13.37 0.22 33.59
CA ASP A 211 -13.43 0.85 34.93
C ASP A 211 -12.37 0.31 35.92
N GLY A 212 -11.17 0.07 35.41
CA GLY A 212 -10.05 -0.51 36.18
C GLY A 212 -10.18 -2.01 36.49
N ASN A 213 -11.33 -2.63 36.25
CA ASN A 213 -11.53 -4.07 36.39
C ASN A 213 -10.91 -4.81 35.20
N LYS A 214 -10.15 -5.87 35.48
CA LYS A 214 -9.43 -6.67 34.49
C LYS A 214 -9.86 -8.14 34.56
N GLU A 215 -10.40 -8.65 33.46
CA GLU A 215 -10.98 -10.00 33.36
C GLU A 215 -10.25 -10.80 32.27
N LEU A 216 -9.77 -12.01 32.59
CA LEU A 216 -9.18 -12.91 31.61
C LEU A 216 -10.29 -13.59 30.81
N ILE A 217 -10.36 -13.33 29.49
CA ILE A 217 -11.42 -13.86 28.62
C ILE A 217 -10.95 -14.97 27.67
N LYS A 218 -9.63 -15.12 27.47
CA LYS A 218 -9.02 -16.26 26.75
C LYS A 218 -7.53 -16.35 27.06
N ASP A 219 -6.95 -17.55 27.08
CA ASP A 219 -5.55 -17.76 27.45
C ASP A 219 -4.79 -18.81 26.62
N ASP A 220 -5.41 -19.43 25.63
CA ASP A 220 -4.88 -20.58 24.86
C ASP A 220 -4.55 -20.25 23.38
N LEU A 221 -4.43 -18.97 23.02
CA LEU A 221 -4.42 -18.56 21.61
C LEU A 221 -3.06 -18.80 20.92
N PRO A 222 -3.04 -19.29 19.66
CA PRO A 222 -1.80 -19.68 18.98
C PRO A 222 -0.93 -18.52 18.49
N GLY A 223 -1.47 -17.29 18.46
CA GLY A 223 -0.79 -16.08 17.99
C GLY A 223 -1.68 -14.83 17.95
N ILE A 224 -1.06 -13.67 17.73
CA ILE A 224 -1.71 -12.34 17.72
C ILE A 224 -2.91 -12.23 16.76
N THR A 225 -2.85 -12.83 15.58
CA THR A 225 -3.97 -12.81 14.61
C THR A 225 -5.18 -13.60 15.11
N ALA A 226 -4.94 -14.71 15.83
CA ALA A 226 -6.01 -15.48 16.46
C ALA A 226 -6.61 -14.69 17.64
N ALA A 227 -5.79 -14.00 18.44
CA ALA A 227 -6.26 -13.14 19.52
C ALA A 227 -7.12 -11.97 19.01
N ARG A 228 -6.73 -11.29 17.93
CA ARG A 228 -7.54 -10.24 17.29
C ARG A 228 -8.87 -10.78 16.74
N ARG A 229 -8.84 -11.92 16.06
CA ARG A 229 -10.07 -12.59 15.56
C ARG A 229 -11.00 -12.98 16.73
N PHE A 230 -10.42 -13.51 17.80
CA PHE A 230 -11.16 -13.84 19.02
C PHE A 230 -11.82 -12.60 19.64
N ILE A 231 -11.12 -11.46 19.76
CA ILE A 231 -11.71 -10.21 20.28
C ILE A 231 -12.88 -9.76 19.41
N ALA A 232 -12.74 -9.74 18.08
CA ALA A 232 -13.83 -9.34 17.18
C ALA A 232 -15.06 -10.27 17.31
N GLN A 233 -14.83 -11.58 17.43
CA GLN A 233 -15.89 -12.56 17.68
C GLN A 233 -16.54 -12.36 19.06
N TYR A 234 -15.74 -12.18 20.11
CA TYR A 234 -16.20 -11.95 21.48
C TYR A 234 -17.04 -10.67 21.58
N VAL A 235 -16.60 -9.56 20.97
CA VAL A 235 -17.36 -8.31 20.92
C VAL A 235 -18.68 -8.50 20.20
N ASN A 236 -18.70 -9.09 19.00
CA ASN A 236 -19.95 -9.29 18.27
C ASN A 236 -20.93 -10.26 18.98
N GLN A 237 -20.42 -11.24 19.72
CA GLN A 237 -21.22 -12.19 20.51
C GLN A 237 -21.75 -11.61 21.83
N ASN A 238 -21.06 -10.64 22.43
CA ASN A 238 -21.38 -10.10 23.76
C ASN A 238 -21.75 -8.61 23.71
N LYS A 239 -21.94 -8.02 22.52
CA LYS A 239 -22.21 -6.59 22.28
C LYS A 239 -23.29 -6.00 23.19
N ASP A 240 -24.36 -6.75 23.47
CA ASP A 240 -25.50 -6.30 24.27
C ASP A 240 -25.20 -6.31 25.80
N LEU A 241 -24.07 -6.90 26.20
CA LEU A 241 -23.56 -7.00 27.57
C LEU A 241 -22.27 -6.19 27.80
N LEU A 242 -21.69 -5.63 26.74
CA LEU A 242 -20.44 -4.87 26.82
C LEU A 242 -20.75 -3.37 27.01
N PRO A 243 -19.99 -2.66 27.87
CA PRO A 243 -20.15 -1.23 28.10
C PRO A 243 -19.52 -0.42 26.96
N CYS A 244 -20.04 -0.59 25.75
CA CYS A 244 -19.63 0.12 24.54
C CYS A 244 -20.82 0.29 23.60
N ASP A 245 -20.89 1.43 22.90
CA ASP A 245 -21.89 1.64 21.86
C ASP A 245 -21.49 0.85 20.59
N TYR A 246 -22.05 -0.34 20.43
CA TYR A 246 -21.78 -1.22 19.29
C TYR A 246 -22.69 -0.89 18.11
N GLN A 247 -22.19 -0.04 17.21
CA GLN A 247 -22.87 0.41 15.99
C GLN A 247 -22.60 -0.51 14.79
N GLY A 248 -22.37 -1.81 15.02
CA GLY A 248 -22.00 -2.76 13.96
C GLY A 248 -20.70 -2.35 13.28
N ASP A 249 -20.70 -2.28 11.95
CA ASP A 249 -19.54 -1.90 11.13
C ASP A 249 -19.09 -0.43 11.33
N LEU A 250 -19.91 0.41 11.97
CA LEU A 250 -19.54 1.78 12.36
C LEU A 250 -18.77 1.84 13.69
N THR A 251 -18.61 0.71 14.41
CA THR A 251 -17.92 0.66 15.70
C THR A 251 -16.41 0.89 15.53
N VAL A 252 -15.91 2.03 16.02
CA VAL A 252 -14.49 2.40 15.88
C VAL A 252 -13.58 1.56 16.80
N ILE A 253 -12.78 0.67 16.20
CA ILE A 253 -11.78 -0.13 16.91
C ILE A 253 -10.41 0.56 16.83
N ASN A 254 -9.83 0.90 17.97
CA ASN A 254 -8.48 1.48 18.08
C ASN A 254 -7.48 0.43 18.60
N ASP A 255 -6.46 0.10 17.80
CA ASP A 255 -5.42 -0.90 18.11
C ASP A 255 -4.04 -0.23 18.25
N TYR A 256 -3.30 -0.53 19.33
CA TYR A 256 -2.06 0.14 19.70
C TYR A 256 -0.95 -0.88 20.08
N CYS A 257 0.31 -0.63 19.68
CA CYS A 257 1.45 -1.55 19.86
C CYS A 257 2.78 -0.83 20.19
N VAL A 258 3.71 -1.48 20.92
CA VAL A 258 4.58 -0.72 21.85
C VAL A 258 5.79 -1.44 22.50
N ALA A 259 6.80 -0.70 23.02
CA ALA A 259 7.87 -1.14 23.94
C ALA A 259 8.04 -0.27 25.21
N PRO A 260 8.49 -0.85 26.34
CA PRO A 260 8.89 -0.15 27.56
C PRO A 260 10.31 0.42 27.48
N GLY A 261 10.59 1.45 28.31
CA GLY A 261 11.95 1.94 28.58
C GLY A 261 12.44 3.14 27.75
N ARG A 262 11.55 3.89 27.07
CA ARG A 262 11.92 5.12 26.33
C ARG A 262 11.03 6.31 26.72
N ALA A 263 11.21 6.83 27.93
CA ALA A 263 10.32 7.86 28.48
C ALA A 263 10.49 9.28 27.88
N GLU A 264 11.68 9.68 27.41
CA GLU A 264 12.01 11.12 27.32
C GLU A 264 12.49 11.70 25.98
N LYS A 265 12.78 10.89 24.93
CA LYS A 265 13.34 11.45 23.68
C LYS A 265 12.68 10.89 22.43
N LYS A 266 11.95 11.80 21.75
CA LYS A 266 11.54 11.84 20.33
C LYS A 266 11.20 10.50 19.67
N ASN A 267 9.96 10.35 19.19
CA ASN A 267 9.75 10.14 17.74
C ASN A 267 8.31 10.36 17.29
N MET A 268 8.17 10.53 15.98
CA MET A 268 6.95 10.99 15.31
C MET A 268 5.93 9.86 15.14
N TRP A 269 4.66 10.21 15.35
CA TRP A 269 3.50 9.88 14.51
C TRP A 269 3.51 8.54 13.75
N ASN A 270 2.64 7.63 14.20
CA ASN A 270 1.73 6.94 13.30
C ASN A 270 0.31 7.46 13.63
N GLN A 271 -0.17 8.46 12.88
CA GLN A 271 -1.59 8.83 12.92
C GLN A 271 -2.31 8.11 11.78
N TRP A 272 -3.28 7.27 12.11
CA TRP A 272 -4.41 7.05 11.21
C TRP A 272 -5.34 8.24 11.37
N ARG A 273 -5.71 8.89 10.26
CA ARG A 273 -6.77 9.90 10.21
C ARG A 273 -7.84 9.45 9.23
N LEU A 274 -9.01 9.12 9.75
CA LEU A 274 -10.26 9.32 9.01
C LEU A 274 -10.72 10.74 9.35
N GLY A 275 -10.61 11.65 8.39
CA GLY A 275 -11.20 12.97 8.53
C GLY A 275 -12.69 12.89 8.27
N SER A 276 -13.51 13.37 9.19
CA SER A 276 -14.88 13.73 8.84
C SER A 276 -14.81 15.00 7.97
N PHE A 277 -15.40 14.95 6.78
CA PHE A 277 -15.87 16.18 6.17
C PHE A 277 -17.06 16.67 7.00
N LEU A 278 -16.90 17.84 7.62
CA LEU A 278 -18.04 18.60 8.13
C LEU A 278 -19.01 18.83 6.98
N LYS A 279 -20.23 18.28 7.09
CA LYS A 279 -21.37 18.77 6.32
C LYS A 279 -21.94 19.97 7.06
N SER A 280 -22.17 21.03 6.29
CA SER A 280 -23.03 22.18 6.61
C SER A 280 -24.47 21.75 6.88
#